data_AF-A0A937WHD3-F1
#
_entry.id   AF-A0A937WHD3-F1
#
_cell.length_a   1.000
_cell.length_b   1.000
_cell.length_c   1.000
_cell.angle_alpha   90.00
_cell.angle_beta   90.00
_cell.angle_gamma   90.00
#
_symmetry.space_group_name_H-M   'P 1'
#
loop_
_entity.id
_entity.type
_entity.pdbx_description
1 polymer ?
#
loop_
_entity_poly.entity_id
_entity_poly.type
_entity_poly.pdbx_seq_one_letter_code
_entity_poly.pdbx_strand_id
1 'polypeptide(L)'
;MRCSTAAIQALVLHPQYRNKDGILTEAVNIAQHMVRKTFDFTFVRNLPPDSAREIITPEIPRILKTQRSSGMWKIEDVRRISYDVLSTLQYSGILAELLNASCFRHDPFQSFREEKDYYAFVVRRNIMGDMLNEDASLQRELIANILSKRNEYGDWNGTVISTSNHLAMLVELGIASDDSRLRKSVDWLLSVCIEDVPRFAKKFPGVVVAHHMFSTESREAEFQSAKEEKSEWNPCGGCYRHLPMIQTGFALKVLIRLGYENDEKVIAACDNLLELRRTYGGWCDSNIRNGLLAQQKAERQRSRSN
;
A
#
# COMPACT_ATOMS: atom_id res chain seq x y z
N MET A 1 -6.78 4.42 5.68
CA MET A 1 -6.78 3.07 5.07
C MET A 1 -7.72 2.07 5.76
N ARG A 2 -8.27 1.10 5.00
CA ARG A 2 -9.09 -0.04 5.50
C ARG A 2 -8.31 -1.36 5.41
N CYS A 3 -8.66 -2.36 6.23
CA CYS A 3 -8.05 -3.70 6.20
C CYS A 3 -8.15 -4.37 4.82
N SER A 4 -9.33 -4.27 4.18
CA SER A 4 -9.56 -4.87 2.86
C SER A 4 -8.66 -4.27 1.79
N THR A 5 -8.47 -2.95 1.80
CA THR A 5 -7.55 -2.29 0.90
C THR A 5 -6.15 -2.86 1.08
N ALA A 6 -5.61 -2.86 2.29
CA ALA A 6 -4.24 -3.32 2.57
C ALA A 6 -4.02 -4.79 2.15
N ALA A 7 -4.92 -5.70 2.54
CA ALA A 7 -4.82 -7.11 2.20
C ALA A 7 -4.88 -7.34 0.67
N ILE A 8 -5.82 -6.68 -0.02
CA ILE A 8 -5.95 -6.81 -1.47
C ILE A 8 -4.74 -6.24 -2.19
N GLN A 9 -4.14 -5.14 -1.70
CA GLN A 9 -2.94 -4.61 -2.35
C GLN A 9 -1.83 -5.64 -2.42
N ALA A 10 -1.61 -6.40 -1.36
CA ALA A 10 -0.62 -7.47 -1.34
C ALA A 10 -1.00 -8.61 -2.30
N LEU A 11 -2.23 -9.12 -2.19
CA LEU A 11 -2.67 -10.28 -2.98
C LEU A 11 -2.74 -10.00 -4.48
N VAL A 12 -3.11 -8.79 -4.90
CA VAL A 12 -3.15 -8.42 -6.33
C VAL A 12 -1.74 -8.21 -6.90
N LEU A 13 -0.76 -7.84 -6.08
CA LEU A 13 0.63 -7.72 -6.51
C LEU A 13 1.28 -9.09 -6.72
N HIS A 14 0.95 -10.07 -5.88
CA HIS A 14 1.55 -11.39 -5.95
C HIS A 14 1.05 -12.21 -7.17
N PRO A 15 1.93 -12.71 -8.06
CA PRO A 15 1.53 -13.41 -9.29
C PRO A 15 0.62 -14.63 -9.06
N GLN A 16 0.93 -15.45 -8.04
CA GLN A 16 0.15 -16.62 -7.67
C GLN A 16 -1.28 -16.33 -7.16
N TYR A 17 -1.53 -15.14 -6.59
CA TYR A 17 -2.80 -14.84 -5.90
C TYR A 17 -3.72 -13.89 -6.68
N ARG A 18 -3.17 -13.06 -7.57
CA ARG A 18 -3.92 -12.04 -8.32
C ARG A 18 -5.23 -12.54 -8.94
N ASN A 19 -5.19 -13.74 -9.52
CA ASN A 19 -6.31 -14.31 -10.27
C ASN A 19 -7.15 -15.30 -9.45
N LYS A 20 -6.81 -15.54 -8.18
CA LYS A 20 -7.59 -16.43 -7.30
C LYS A 20 -8.81 -15.70 -6.76
N ASP A 21 -9.92 -16.42 -6.60
CA ASP A 21 -11.11 -16.03 -5.85
C ASP A 21 -11.66 -14.61 -6.10
N GLY A 22 -11.51 -14.09 -7.32
CA GLY A 22 -11.96 -12.74 -7.68
C GLY A 22 -11.14 -11.60 -7.04
N ILE A 23 -9.90 -11.85 -6.60
CA ILE A 23 -9.01 -10.83 -6.01
C ILE A 23 -8.82 -9.64 -6.95
N LEU A 24 -8.51 -9.88 -8.23
CA LEU A 24 -8.35 -8.79 -9.21
C LEU A 24 -9.64 -7.96 -9.37
N THR A 25 -10.80 -8.62 -9.47
CA THR A 25 -12.10 -7.93 -9.59
C THR A 25 -12.38 -7.06 -8.36
N GLU A 26 -12.12 -7.57 -7.16
CA GLU A 26 -12.29 -6.82 -5.92
C GLU A 26 -11.30 -5.64 -5.84
N ALA A 27 -10.06 -5.84 -6.29
CA ALA A 27 -9.04 -4.80 -6.39
C ALA A 27 -9.46 -3.66 -7.34
N VAL A 28 -9.97 -4.00 -8.53
CA VAL A 28 -10.52 -3.02 -9.48
C VAL A 28 -11.66 -2.23 -8.85
N ASN A 29 -12.61 -2.89 -8.18
CA ASN A 29 -13.75 -2.23 -7.53
C ASN A 29 -13.29 -1.25 -6.43
N ILE A 30 -12.32 -1.65 -5.60
CA ILE A 30 -11.77 -0.78 -4.56
C ILE A 30 -11.07 0.44 -5.19
N ALA A 31 -10.24 0.23 -6.22
CA ALA A 31 -9.54 1.31 -6.91
C ALA A 31 -10.51 2.29 -7.58
N GLN A 32 -11.54 1.80 -8.28
CA GLN A 32 -12.59 2.63 -8.86
C GLN A 32 -13.29 3.48 -7.79
N HIS A 33 -13.61 2.88 -6.65
CA HIS A 33 -14.22 3.60 -5.52
C HIS A 33 -13.30 4.70 -4.99
N MET A 34 -12.02 4.39 -4.73
CA MET A 34 -11.02 5.35 -4.24
C MET A 34 -10.83 6.52 -5.21
N VAL A 35 -10.68 6.24 -6.50
CA VAL A 35 -10.54 7.31 -7.50
C VAL A 35 -11.81 8.18 -7.51
N ARG A 36 -12.99 7.58 -7.71
CA ARG A 36 -14.26 8.32 -7.87
C ARG A 36 -14.68 9.09 -6.63
N LYS A 37 -14.58 8.49 -5.45
CA LYS A 37 -15.14 9.04 -4.21
C LYS A 37 -14.15 9.90 -3.43
N THR A 38 -12.87 9.56 -3.44
CA THR A 38 -11.87 10.24 -2.60
C THR A 38 -10.78 10.96 -3.39
N PHE A 39 -10.78 10.84 -4.73
CA PHE A 39 -9.70 11.36 -5.59
C PHE A 39 -8.35 10.86 -5.08
N ASP A 40 -8.27 9.55 -4.87
CA ASP A 40 -7.08 8.84 -4.39
C ASP A 40 -6.65 7.81 -5.45
N PHE A 41 -5.41 7.96 -5.91
CA PHE A 41 -4.82 7.17 -6.98
C PHE A 41 -3.76 6.18 -6.49
N THR A 42 -3.45 6.18 -5.18
CA THR A 42 -2.36 5.41 -4.57
C THR A 42 -2.46 3.91 -4.83
N PHE A 43 -3.68 3.39 -5.00
CA PHE A 43 -3.93 1.97 -5.20
C PHE A 43 -3.84 1.52 -6.67
N VAL A 44 -4.06 2.43 -7.61
CA VAL A 44 -4.21 2.08 -9.04
C VAL A 44 -2.91 1.47 -9.60
N ARG A 45 -1.76 1.96 -9.16
CA ARG A 45 -0.42 1.44 -9.56
C ARG A 45 -0.12 0.02 -9.08
N ASN A 46 -0.97 -0.59 -8.27
CA ASN A 46 -0.82 -1.99 -7.86
C ASN A 46 -1.58 -2.95 -8.79
N LEU A 47 -2.41 -2.44 -9.70
CA LEU A 47 -3.20 -3.24 -10.63
C LEU A 47 -2.42 -3.52 -11.92
N PRO A 48 -2.82 -4.51 -12.74
CA PRO A 48 -2.33 -4.63 -14.11
C PRO A 48 -2.51 -3.31 -14.89
N PRO A 49 -1.57 -2.92 -15.78
CA PRO A 49 -1.64 -1.65 -16.52
C PRO A 49 -2.96 -1.45 -17.28
N ASP A 50 -3.50 -2.50 -17.90
CA ASP A 50 -4.78 -2.43 -18.63
C ASP A 50 -5.96 -2.10 -17.71
N SER A 51 -6.01 -2.74 -16.53
CA SER A 51 -7.01 -2.44 -15.51
C SER A 51 -6.84 -1.02 -14.96
N ALA A 52 -5.60 -0.57 -14.76
CA ALA A 52 -5.33 0.80 -14.35
C ALA A 52 -5.82 1.80 -15.40
N ARG A 53 -5.58 1.54 -16.69
CA ARG A 53 -6.06 2.37 -17.80
C ARG A 53 -7.59 2.43 -17.83
N GLU A 54 -8.27 1.29 -17.75
CA GLU A 54 -9.74 1.21 -17.73
C GLU A 54 -10.38 2.04 -16.60
N ILE A 55 -9.74 2.05 -15.42
CA ILE A 55 -10.21 2.84 -14.27
C ILE A 55 -10.00 4.33 -14.48
N ILE A 56 -8.88 4.72 -15.08
CA ILE A 56 -8.45 6.12 -15.17
C ILE A 56 -9.06 6.84 -16.36
N THR A 57 -9.24 6.17 -17.50
CA THR A 57 -9.77 6.79 -18.73
C THR A 57 -11.09 7.55 -18.50
N PRO A 58 -12.11 6.99 -17.82
CA PRO A 58 -13.36 7.72 -17.54
C PRO A 58 -13.18 8.94 -16.62
N GLU A 59 -12.08 9.00 -15.88
CA GLU A 59 -11.81 10.03 -14.86
C GLU A 59 -10.94 11.18 -15.41
N ILE A 60 -10.39 11.05 -16.62
CA ILE A 60 -9.58 12.09 -17.29
C ILE A 60 -10.25 13.47 -17.26
N PRO A 61 -11.53 13.64 -17.65
CA PRO A 61 -12.16 14.97 -17.63
C PRO A 61 -12.15 15.61 -16.25
N ARG A 62 -12.34 14.81 -15.18
CA ARG A 62 -12.30 15.29 -13.80
C ARG A 62 -10.88 15.62 -13.36
N ILE A 63 -9.89 14.80 -13.71
CA ILE A 63 -8.47 15.04 -13.42
C ILE A 63 -8.03 16.38 -14.05
N LEU A 64 -8.33 16.60 -15.33
CA LEU A 64 -7.97 17.84 -16.02
C LEU A 64 -8.73 19.06 -15.47
N LYS A 65 -10.03 18.90 -15.16
CA LYS A 65 -10.85 19.98 -14.60
C LYS A 65 -10.36 20.46 -13.23
N THR A 66 -9.78 19.58 -12.44
CA THR A 66 -9.34 19.85 -11.06
C THR A 66 -7.88 20.30 -10.95
N GLN A 67 -7.15 20.33 -12.08
CA GLN A 67 -5.79 20.88 -12.13
C GLN A 67 -5.81 22.39 -11.83
N ARG A 68 -4.92 22.82 -10.94
CA ARG A 68 -4.77 24.23 -10.52
C ARG A 68 -3.80 24.97 -11.44
N SER A 69 -3.75 26.30 -11.31
CA SER A 69 -2.84 27.18 -12.07
C SER A 69 -1.35 26.87 -11.86
N SER A 70 -0.98 26.24 -10.75
CA SER A 70 0.39 25.76 -10.49
C SER A 70 0.74 24.45 -11.20
N GLY A 71 -0.19 23.86 -11.97
CA GLY A 71 -0.05 22.55 -12.58
C GLY A 71 -0.45 21.37 -11.69
N MET A 72 -0.69 21.62 -10.40
CA MET A 72 -0.85 20.59 -9.35
C MET A 72 -2.32 20.27 -9.01
N TRP A 73 -2.52 19.21 -8.23
CA TRP A 73 -3.83 18.75 -7.73
C TRP A 73 -3.98 18.90 -6.20
N LYS A 74 -5.17 19.36 -5.77
CA LYS A 74 -5.57 19.67 -4.37
C LYS A 74 -4.75 20.82 -3.70
N ILE A 75 -5.13 21.12 -2.46
CA ILE A 75 -4.51 22.17 -1.61
C ILE A 75 -3.61 21.54 -0.56
N GLU A 76 -4.12 20.55 0.17
CA GLU A 76 -3.35 19.77 1.14
C GLU A 76 -2.55 18.68 0.44
N ASP A 77 -1.32 18.46 0.89
CA ASP A 77 -0.43 17.40 0.40
C ASP A 77 -0.25 17.42 -1.13
N VAL A 78 -0.17 18.64 -1.67
CA VAL A 78 -0.25 18.95 -3.11
C VAL A 78 0.78 18.19 -3.93
N ARG A 79 2.03 18.05 -3.42
CA ARG A 79 3.12 17.37 -4.13
C ARG A 79 2.94 15.86 -4.20
N ARG A 80 2.58 15.22 -3.08
CA ARG A 80 2.29 13.77 -3.08
C ARG A 80 1.11 13.45 -4.00
N ILE A 81 0.00 14.18 -3.86
CA ILE A 81 -1.21 13.90 -4.66
C ILE A 81 -0.93 14.09 -6.14
N SER A 82 -0.17 15.12 -6.50
CA SER A 82 0.23 15.36 -7.88
C SER A 82 1.17 14.27 -8.39
N TYR A 83 2.11 13.79 -7.57
CA TYR A 83 2.90 12.59 -7.88
C TYR A 83 2.03 11.35 -8.08
N ASP A 84 1.03 11.10 -7.23
CA ASP A 84 0.13 9.94 -7.37
C ASP A 84 -0.69 10.01 -8.66
N VAL A 85 -1.19 11.19 -9.03
CA VAL A 85 -1.90 11.40 -10.31
C VAL A 85 -0.96 11.15 -11.49
N LEU A 86 0.19 11.82 -11.53
CA LEU A 86 1.14 11.72 -12.65
C LEU A 86 1.70 10.32 -12.80
N SER A 87 2.12 9.69 -11.70
CA SER A 87 2.64 8.33 -11.73
C SER A 87 1.58 7.32 -12.17
N THR A 88 0.31 7.54 -11.85
CA THR A 88 -0.81 6.70 -12.31
C THR A 88 -1.12 6.90 -13.78
N LEU A 89 -1.11 8.14 -14.28
CA LEU A 89 -1.25 8.43 -15.70
C LEU A 89 -0.08 7.85 -16.51
N GLN A 90 1.15 7.93 -15.99
CA GLN A 90 2.33 7.34 -16.61
C GLN A 90 2.22 5.81 -16.65
N TYR A 91 1.88 5.20 -15.51
CA TYR A 91 1.75 3.74 -15.39
C TYR A 91 0.66 3.16 -16.30
N SER A 92 -0.43 3.89 -16.52
CA SER A 92 -1.54 3.49 -17.42
C SER A 92 -1.28 3.81 -18.91
N GLY A 93 -0.13 4.38 -19.25
CA GLY A 93 0.21 4.80 -20.60
C GLY A 93 -0.58 6.02 -21.12
N ILE A 94 -1.34 6.70 -20.26
CA ILE A 94 -2.19 7.83 -20.64
C ILE A 94 -1.42 9.15 -20.64
N LEU A 95 -0.39 9.29 -19.80
CA LEU A 95 0.30 10.59 -19.62
C LEU A 95 0.87 11.14 -20.93
N ALA A 96 1.56 10.31 -21.72
CA ALA A 96 2.14 10.72 -23.00
C ALA A 96 1.08 11.18 -24.01
N GLU A 97 -0.07 10.50 -24.04
CA GLU A 97 -1.21 10.88 -24.89
C GLU A 97 -1.73 12.27 -24.52
N LEU A 98 -1.91 12.54 -23.22
CA LEU A 98 -2.39 13.83 -22.73
C LEU A 98 -1.39 14.96 -22.97
N LEU A 99 -0.08 14.69 -22.82
CA LEU A 99 0.98 15.66 -23.11
C LEU A 99 1.03 16.01 -24.60
N ASN A 100 1.04 14.99 -25.48
CA ASN A 100 1.09 15.20 -26.93
C ASN A 100 -0.15 15.93 -27.46
N ALA A 101 -1.32 15.63 -26.90
CA ALA A 101 -2.57 16.32 -27.23
C ALA A 101 -2.73 17.67 -26.52
N SER A 102 -1.74 18.13 -25.75
CA SER A 102 -1.79 19.39 -24.98
C SER A 102 -3.08 19.53 -24.14
N CYS A 103 -3.52 18.43 -23.52
CA CYS A 103 -4.79 18.37 -22.80
C CYS A 103 -4.75 19.03 -21.41
N PHE A 104 -3.56 19.22 -20.84
CA PHE A 104 -3.38 19.89 -19.56
C PHE A 104 -3.62 21.40 -19.68
N ARG A 105 -4.34 21.98 -18.72
CA ARG A 105 -4.62 23.43 -18.70
C ARG A 105 -3.39 24.25 -18.32
N HIS A 106 -2.58 23.67 -17.45
CA HIS A 106 -1.34 24.22 -16.96
C HIS A 106 -0.27 23.14 -17.04
N ASP A 107 0.98 23.55 -17.13
CA ASP A 107 2.11 22.62 -17.18
C ASP A 107 2.13 21.75 -15.89
N PRO A 108 1.89 20.42 -16.00
CA PRO A 108 1.81 19.56 -14.83
C PRO A 108 3.15 19.38 -14.10
N PHE A 109 4.26 19.79 -14.72
CA PHE A 109 5.61 19.63 -14.18
C PHE A 109 6.18 20.91 -13.57
N GLN A 110 5.52 22.05 -13.72
CA GLN A 110 6.03 23.36 -13.30
C GLN A 110 6.53 23.37 -11.86
N SER A 111 5.71 22.88 -10.92
CA SER A 111 6.03 22.88 -9.49
C SER A 111 7.08 21.83 -9.09
N PHE A 112 7.53 20.98 -10.01
CA PHE A 112 8.51 19.92 -9.73
C PHE A 112 9.90 20.19 -10.28
N ARG A 113 10.09 21.20 -11.16
CA ARG A 113 11.39 21.41 -11.81
C ARG A 113 12.48 21.83 -10.85
N GLU A 114 12.18 22.73 -9.91
CA GLU A 114 13.17 23.39 -9.06
C GLU A 114 13.16 22.88 -7.61
N GLU A 115 12.11 22.14 -7.23
CA GLU A 115 11.92 21.66 -5.87
C GLU A 115 12.90 20.52 -5.51
N LYS A 116 13.36 20.51 -4.25
CA LYS A 116 14.40 19.56 -3.78
C LYS A 116 13.87 18.49 -2.83
N ASP A 117 12.56 18.28 -2.76
CA ASP A 117 11.99 17.22 -1.95
C ASP A 117 11.91 15.86 -2.67
N TYR A 118 11.57 14.83 -1.90
CA TYR A 118 11.39 13.46 -2.37
C TYR A 118 10.48 13.34 -3.60
N TYR A 119 9.29 13.95 -3.56
CA TYR A 119 8.30 13.83 -4.63
C TYR A 119 8.75 14.53 -5.91
N ALA A 120 9.37 15.71 -5.78
CA ALA A 120 9.93 16.41 -6.93
C ALA A 120 11.04 15.60 -7.60
N PHE A 121 11.95 15.03 -6.82
CA PHE A 121 13.00 14.15 -7.33
C PHE A 121 12.43 12.95 -8.09
N VAL A 122 11.48 12.20 -7.49
CA VAL A 122 10.94 11.00 -8.16
C VAL A 122 10.09 11.33 -9.38
N VAL A 123 9.43 12.49 -9.43
CA VAL A 123 8.72 12.95 -10.64
C VAL A 123 9.71 13.27 -11.76
N ARG A 124 10.76 14.06 -11.48
CA ARG A 124 11.80 14.38 -12.48
C ARG A 124 12.43 13.11 -13.05
N ARG A 125 12.83 12.20 -12.16
CA ARG A 125 13.50 10.95 -12.54
C ARG A 125 12.60 9.99 -13.30
N ASN A 126 11.44 9.65 -12.73
CA ASN A 126 10.67 8.49 -13.17
C ASN A 126 9.56 8.85 -14.16
N ILE A 127 9.23 10.14 -14.31
CA ILE A 127 8.12 10.59 -15.14
C ILE A 127 8.61 11.54 -16.23
N MET A 128 9.36 12.58 -15.86
CA MET A 128 9.83 13.58 -16.85
C MET A 128 11.02 13.08 -17.66
N GLY A 129 11.90 12.27 -17.06
CA GLY A 129 13.17 11.88 -17.68
C GLY A 129 14.16 13.04 -17.80
N ASP A 130 13.92 14.14 -17.06
CA ASP A 130 14.68 15.39 -17.13
C ASP A 130 15.35 15.64 -15.77
N MET A 131 16.52 15.02 -15.60
CA MET A 131 17.31 15.09 -14.36
C MET A 131 18.21 16.32 -14.39
N LEU A 132 18.21 17.09 -13.30
CA LEU A 132 19.15 18.19 -13.11
C LEU A 132 20.57 17.69 -12.83
N ASN A 133 21.58 18.50 -13.13
CA ASN A 133 22.97 18.20 -12.75
C ASN A 133 23.14 17.96 -11.23
N GLU A 134 22.32 18.63 -10.42
CA GLU A 134 22.33 18.49 -8.96
C GLU A 134 21.58 17.24 -8.47
N ASP A 135 20.76 16.58 -9.30
CA ASP A 135 19.88 15.51 -8.84
C ASP A 135 20.66 14.27 -8.35
N ALA A 136 21.86 14.01 -8.86
CA ALA A 136 22.73 12.95 -8.34
C ALA A 136 23.23 13.25 -6.92
N SER A 137 23.41 14.52 -6.56
CA SER A 137 23.74 14.93 -5.19
C SER A 137 22.52 14.86 -4.28
N LEU A 138 21.37 15.34 -4.77
CA LEU A 138 20.10 15.29 -4.05
C LEU A 138 19.65 13.86 -3.75
N GLN A 139 19.78 12.94 -4.71
CA GLN A 139 19.46 11.53 -4.52
C GLN A 139 20.26 10.92 -3.37
N ARG A 140 21.58 11.19 -3.33
CA ARG A 140 22.47 10.71 -2.27
C ARG A 140 22.09 11.31 -0.92
N GLU A 141 21.74 12.59 -0.88
CA GLU A 141 21.26 13.27 0.32
C GLU A 141 19.95 12.66 0.84
N LEU A 142 18.95 12.47 -0.02
CA LEU A 142 17.66 11.87 0.35
C LEU A 142 17.84 10.43 0.89
N ILE A 143 18.68 9.63 0.22
CA ILE A 143 19.03 8.28 0.66
C ILE A 143 19.73 8.32 2.03
N ALA A 144 20.74 9.18 2.19
CA ALA A 144 21.48 9.31 3.44
C ALA A 144 20.56 9.76 4.58
N ASN A 145 19.67 10.72 4.34
CA ASN A 145 18.70 11.22 5.30
C ASN A 145 17.75 10.10 5.77
N ILE A 146 17.24 9.27 4.86
CA ILE A 146 16.40 8.11 5.24
C ILE A 146 17.21 7.08 6.04
N LEU A 147 18.38 6.68 5.55
CA LEU A 147 19.21 5.66 6.19
C LEU A 147 19.74 6.10 7.56
N SER A 148 19.97 7.41 7.77
CA SER A 148 20.44 7.95 9.06
C SER A 148 19.44 7.80 10.20
N LYS A 149 18.15 7.64 9.89
CA LYS A 149 17.07 7.43 10.86
C LYS A 149 16.85 5.96 11.20
N ARG A 150 17.50 5.05 10.48
CA ARG A 150 17.40 3.62 10.72
C ARG A 150 18.15 3.24 11.98
N ASN A 151 17.54 2.45 12.84
CA ASN A 151 18.17 2.01 14.08
C ASN A 151 19.18 0.86 13.87
N GLU A 152 19.75 0.37 14.97
CA GLU A 152 20.71 -0.73 14.96
C GLU A 152 20.11 -2.09 14.57
N TYR A 153 18.79 -2.27 14.63
CA TYR A 153 18.11 -3.51 14.23
C TYR A 153 17.74 -3.51 12.74
N GLY A 154 17.87 -2.36 12.07
CA GLY A 154 17.54 -2.20 10.66
C GLY A 154 16.13 -1.66 10.41
N ASP A 155 15.39 -1.29 11.44
CA ASP A 155 14.03 -0.78 11.30
C ASP A 155 13.98 0.74 11.45
N TRP A 156 12.81 1.28 11.11
CA TRP A 156 12.45 2.66 11.43
C TRP A 156 11.36 2.64 12.51
N ASN A 157 11.63 3.33 13.61
CA ASN A 157 10.70 3.56 14.73
C ASN A 157 10.13 2.30 15.40
N GLY A 158 10.73 1.13 15.19
CA GLY A 158 10.26 -0.15 15.73
C GLY A 158 8.90 -0.57 15.17
N THR A 159 8.52 -0.12 13.97
CA THR A 159 7.20 -0.43 13.39
C THR A 159 7.29 -1.05 11.99
N VAL A 160 6.36 -1.96 11.70
CA VAL A 160 6.21 -2.57 10.38
C VAL A 160 5.88 -1.51 9.34
N ILE A 161 5.00 -0.56 9.70
CA ILE A 161 4.54 0.50 8.79
C ILE A 161 5.67 1.42 8.37
N SER A 162 6.43 1.97 9.32
CA SER A 162 7.51 2.90 9.04
C SER A 162 8.62 2.21 8.25
N THR A 163 8.99 0.99 8.65
CA THR A 163 10.03 0.22 7.94
C THR A 163 9.63 -0.11 6.51
N SER A 164 8.37 -0.50 6.29
CA SER A 164 7.85 -0.73 4.93
C SER A 164 7.87 0.54 4.09
N ASN A 165 7.50 1.70 4.67
CA ASN A 165 7.51 2.97 3.95
C ASN A 165 8.91 3.37 3.51
N HIS A 166 9.87 3.34 4.43
CA HIS A 166 11.24 3.75 4.14
C HIS A 166 11.91 2.81 3.14
N LEU A 167 11.66 1.50 3.21
CA LEU A 167 12.09 0.55 2.18
C LEU A 167 11.51 0.91 0.80
N ALA A 168 10.20 1.18 0.71
CA ALA A 168 9.57 1.59 -0.55
C ALA A 168 10.18 2.89 -1.11
N MET A 169 10.43 3.88 -0.24
CA MET A 169 11.05 5.14 -0.64
C MET A 169 12.48 4.95 -1.14
N LEU A 170 13.29 4.11 -0.49
CA LEU A 170 14.66 3.83 -0.92
C LEU A 170 14.71 3.17 -2.31
N VAL A 171 13.78 2.26 -2.60
CA VAL A 171 13.64 1.65 -3.93
C VAL A 171 13.20 2.67 -4.97
N GLU A 172 12.25 3.55 -4.65
CA GLU A 172 11.83 4.65 -5.54
C GLU A 172 12.96 5.67 -5.78
N LEU A 173 13.84 5.86 -4.80
CA LEU A 173 15.11 6.59 -4.93
C LEU A 173 16.18 5.77 -5.67
N GLY A 174 15.88 4.58 -6.18
CA GLY A 174 16.74 3.80 -7.05
C GLY A 174 17.84 3.02 -6.35
N ILE A 175 17.71 2.74 -5.06
CA ILE A 175 18.50 1.67 -4.46
C ILE A 175 18.01 0.35 -5.06
N ALA A 176 18.94 -0.47 -5.55
CA ALA A 176 18.63 -1.78 -6.10
C ALA A 176 18.04 -2.70 -5.01
N SER A 177 17.13 -3.59 -5.38
CA SER A 177 16.44 -4.47 -4.43
C SER A 177 17.38 -5.47 -3.73
N ASP A 178 18.53 -5.77 -4.33
CA ASP A 178 19.59 -6.63 -3.82
C ASP A 178 20.70 -5.85 -3.08
N ASP A 179 20.56 -4.53 -2.92
CA ASP A 179 21.55 -3.71 -2.23
C ASP A 179 21.66 -4.11 -0.75
N SER A 180 22.89 -4.37 -0.32
CA SER A 180 23.21 -4.74 1.07
C SER A 180 22.66 -3.76 2.12
N ARG A 181 22.47 -2.49 1.76
CA ARG A 181 21.88 -1.47 2.63
C ARG A 181 20.40 -1.76 2.93
N LEU A 182 19.66 -2.42 2.05
CA LEU A 182 18.26 -2.79 2.31
C LEU A 182 18.16 -4.10 3.09
N ARG A 183 19.16 -4.99 2.95
CA ARG A 183 19.10 -6.37 3.47
C ARG A 183 18.73 -6.44 4.95
N LYS A 184 19.41 -5.66 5.79
CA LYS A 184 19.16 -5.63 7.24
C LYS A 184 17.70 -5.26 7.59
N SER A 185 17.12 -4.33 6.85
CA SER A 185 15.74 -3.89 7.04
C SER A 185 14.73 -4.92 6.56
N VAL A 186 15.06 -5.65 5.48
CA VAL A 186 14.26 -6.78 4.99
C VAL A 186 14.31 -7.95 5.98
N ASP A 187 15.49 -8.31 6.47
CA ASP A 187 15.67 -9.36 7.46
C ASP A 187 14.89 -9.04 8.75
N TRP A 188 14.93 -7.77 9.20
CA TRP A 188 14.10 -7.32 10.31
C TRP A 188 12.60 -7.49 10.02
N LEU A 189 12.13 -7.07 8.84
CA LEU A 189 10.72 -7.16 8.47
C LEU A 189 10.24 -8.62 8.43
N LEU A 190 11.06 -9.53 7.92
CA LEU A 190 10.78 -10.98 7.93
C LEU A 190 10.84 -11.57 9.34
N SER A 191 11.67 -11.03 10.23
CA SER A 191 11.78 -11.49 11.63
C SER A 191 10.54 -11.17 12.47
N VAL A 192 9.81 -10.10 12.12
CA VAL A 192 8.57 -9.69 12.80
C VAL A 192 7.30 -10.29 12.17
N CYS A 193 7.47 -11.33 11.34
CA CYS A 193 6.36 -12.20 10.92
C CYS A 193 6.04 -13.18 12.05
N ILE A 194 4.91 -12.97 12.71
CA ILE A 194 4.46 -13.76 13.86
C ILE A 194 3.65 -14.95 13.35
N GLU A 195 4.02 -16.15 13.78
CA GLU A 195 3.35 -17.40 13.38
C GLU A 195 1.89 -17.41 13.79
N ASP A 196 1.58 -17.13 15.07
CA ASP A 196 0.21 -17.10 15.57
C ASP A 196 -0.12 -15.76 16.21
N VAL A 197 -1.11 -15.07 15.65
CA VAL A 197 -1.67 -13.87 16.25
C VAL A 197 -3.08 -14.18 16.74
N PRO A 198 -3.24 -14.52 18.03
CA PRO A 198 -4.56 -14.70 18.60
C PRO A 198 -5.27 -13.35 18.63
N ARG A 199 -6.56 -13.38 18.31
CA ARG A 199 -7.42 -12.21 18.44
C ARG A 199 -8.61 -12.48 19.34
N PHE A 200 -8.88 -11.48 20.17
CA PHE A 200 -10.05 -11.38 21.02
C PHE A 200 -11.02 -10.29 20.55
N ALA A 201 -12.31 -10.60 20.63
CA ALA A 201 -13.31 -9.61 21.00
C ALA A 201 -13.63 -9.84 22.48
N LYS A 202 -13.37 -8.84 23.34
CA LYS A 202 -13.71 -8.85 24.79
C LYS A 202 -15.18 -9.22 25.12
N LYS A 203 -16.04 -9.38 24.11
CA LYS A 203 -17.49 -9.60 24.22
C LYS A 203 -18.00 -10.81 23.41
N PHE A 204 -17.14 -11.68 22.90
CA PHE A 204 -17.57 -12.79 22.04
C PHE A 204 -16.97 -14.14 22.45
N PRO A 205 -17.74 -15.24 22.37
CA PRO A 205 -17.24 -16.57 22.64
C PRO A 205 -16.49 -17.09 21.40
N GLY A 206 -15.17 -16.93 21.34
CA GLY A 206 -14.33 -17.52 20.29
C GLY A 206 -13.02 -16.76 20.06
N VAL A 207 -11.96 -17.51 19.81
CA VAL A 207 -10.64 -16.97 19.44
C VAL A 207 -10.44 -17.21 17.95
N VAL A 208 -10.16 -16.14 17.19
CA VAL A 208 -9.62 -16.28 15.83
C VAL A 208 -8.12 -16.23 15.96
N VAL A 209 -7.44 -17.26 15.44
CA VAL A 209 -6.00 -17.25 15.27
C VAL A 209 -5.73 -16.90 13.82
N ALA A 210 -5.02 -15.81 13.57
CA ALA A 210 -4.51 -15.49 12.25
C ALA A 210 -3.04 -15.90 12.20
N HIS A 211 -2.64 -16.53 11.10
CA HIS A 211 -1.30 -17.08 10.97
C HIS A 211 -0.36 -16.18 10.14
N HIS A 212 0.94 -16.24 10.42
CA HIS A 212 2.00 -15.59 9.63
C HIS A 212 1.74 -14.10 9.34
N MET A 213 1.45 -13.34 10.40
CA MET A 213 1.12 -11.93 10.27
C MET A 213 2.29 -11.05 10.66
N PHE A 214 2.56 -10.00 9.87
CA PHE A 214 3.59 -9.03 10.20
C PHE A 214 3.09 -8.06 11.27
N SER A 215 3.81 -8.01 12.38
CA SER A 215 3.46 -7.15 13.51
C SER A 215 4.60 -7.00 14.49
N THR A 216 4.61 -5.86 15.19
CA THR A 216 5.36 -5.68 16.43
C THR A 216 4.46 -5.84 17.66
N GLU A 217 5.07 -5.79 18.84
CA GLU A 217 4.36 -5.87 20.13
C GLU A 217 3.44 -4.65 20.36
N SER A 218 3.86 -3.46 19.90
CA SER A 218 3.15 -2.21 20.16
C SER A 218 2.19 -1.81 19.03
N ARG A 219 0.94 -2.26 19.15
CA ARG A 219 -0.15 -1.86 18.22
C ARG A 219 -0.41 -0.37 18.16
N GLU A 220 -0.23 0.33 19.27
CA GLU A 220 -0.41 1.78 19.33
C GLU A 220 0.71 2.48 18.57
N ALA A 221 1.96 2.02 18.70
CA ALA A 221 3.06 2.56 17.90
C ALA A 221 2.83 2.36 16.39
N GLU A 222 2.34 1.19 15.98
CA GLU A 222 1.97 0.94 14.57
C GLU A 222 0.89 1.93 14.08
N PHE A 223 -0.11 2.20 14.92
CA PHE A 223 -1.20 3.13 14.60
C PHE A 223 -0.73 4.57 14.47
N GLN A 224 0.13 5.03 15.38
CA GLN A 224 0.69 6.39 15.32
C GLN A 224 1.64 6.53 14.13
N SER A 225 2.51 5.55 13.91
CA SER A 225 3.38 5.51 12.73
C SER A 225 2.57 5.61 11.44
N ALA A 226 1.47 4.89 11.30
CA ALA A 226 0.63 5.01 10.11
C ALA A 226 -0.01 6.38 9.88
N LYS A 227 -0.23 7.16 10.95
CA LYS A 227 -0.73 8.54 10.83
C LYS A 227 0.38 9.52 10.43
N GLU A 228 1.57 9.32 10.98
CA GLU A 228 2.73 10.21 10.78
C GLU A 228 3.37 10.01 9.41
N GLU A 229 3.40 8.79 8.90
CA GLU A 229 4.07 8.47 7.63
C GLU A 229 3.29 9.00 6.42
N LYS A 230 1.98 8.71 6.31
CA LYS A 230 1.13 9.11 5.18
C LYS A 230 -0.33 9.31 5.56
N SER A 231 -0.93 10.41 5.12
CA SER A 231 -2.31 10.77 5.45
C SER A 231 -3.34 9.74 4.96
N GLU A 232 -3.13 9.13 3.79
CA GLU A 232 -3.98 8.07 3.23
C GLU A 232 -3.93 6.76 4.04
N TRP A 233 -2.84 6.56 4.78
CA TRP A 233 -2.64 5.39 5.63
C TRP A 233 -3.37 5.53 6.94
N ASN A 234 -3.74 6.76 7.32
CA ASN A 234 -4.51 7.05 8.52
C ASN A 234 -5.67 6.06 8.66
N PRO A 235 -5.57 5.12 9.60
CA PRO A 235 -6.52 4.03 9.65
C PRO A 235 -7.88 4.44 10.17
N CYS A 236 -8.91 3.81 9.63
CA CYS A 236 -10.21 3.83 10.29
C CYS A 236 -10.03 3.18 11.68
N GLY A 237 -10.42 3.87 12.76
CA GLY A 237 -10.04 3.46 14.14
C GLY A 237 -10.39 2.02 14.54
N GLY A 238 -11.41 1.40 13.92
CA GLY A 238 -11.71 -0.02 14.12
C GLY A 238 -10.72 -0.98 13.44
N CYS A 239 -10.12 -0.60 12.31
CA CYS A 239 -9.28 -1.48 11.49
C CYS A 239 -7.97 -1.90 12.19
N TYR A 240 -7.42 -1.09 13.09
CA TYR A 240 -6.16 -1.39 13.79
C TYR A 240 -6.31 -2.20 15.07
N ARG A 241 -7.52 -2.31 15.62
CA ARG A 241 -7.78 -2.90 16.94
C ARG A 241 -7.94 -4.42 16.92
N HIS A 242 -7.69 -5.03 15.77
CA HIS A 242 -8.27 -6.32 15.44
C HIS A 242 -7.23 -7.32 15.00
N LEU A 243 -6.96 -7.40 13.71
CA LEU A 243 -5.84 -8.16 13.19
C LEU A 243 -4.80 -7.19 12.61
N PRO A 244 -3.51 -7.57 12.57
CA PRO A 244 -2.40 -6.90 11.88
C PRO A 244 -2.58 -6.67 10.36
N MET A 245 -3.79 -6.57 9.83
CA MET A 245 -4.07 -6.59 8.40
C MET A 245 -3.36 -5.48 7.63
N ILE A 246 -3.28 -4.30 8.23
CA ILE A 246 -2.68 -3.14 7.57
C ILE A 246 -1.15 -3.28 7.56
N GLN A 247 -0.56 -3.64 8.70
CA GLN A 247 0.86 -3.97 8.83
C GLN A 247 1.27 -5.07 7.84
N THR A 248 0.51 -6.17 7.82
CA THR A 248 0.74 -7.32 6.95
C THR A 248 0.62 -6.95 5.48
N GLY A 249 -0.44 -6.23 5.08
CA GLY A 249 -0.60 -5.80 3.69
C GLY A 249 0.53 -4.90 3.20
N PHE A 250 1.04 -3.99 4.04
CA PHE A 250 2.17 -3.13 3.67
C PHE A 250 3.49 -3.88 3.59
N ALA A 251 3.79 -4.72 4.58
CA ALA A 251 4.99 -5.53 4.59
C ALA A 251 5.06 -6.40 3.32
N LEU A 252 3.98 -7.12 3.03
CA LEU A 252 3.89 -7.97 1.83
C LEU A 252 4.03 -7.17 0.54
N LYS A 253 3.35 -6.03 0.42
CA LYS A 253 3.47 -5.17 -0.77
C LYS A 253 4.93 -4.80 -1.05
N VAL A 254 5.70 -4.46 -0.02
CA VAL A 254 7.09 -4.05 -0.16
C VAL A 254 8.00 -5.23 -0.42
N LEU A 255 7.83 -6.34 0.32
CA LEU A 255 8.61 -7.57 0.14
C LEU A 255 8.44 -8.14 -1.28
N ILE A 256 7.20 -8.22 -1.78
CA ILE A 256 6.92 -8.66 -3.16
C ILE A 256 7.61 -7.75 -4.19
N ARG A 257 7.57 -6.43 -4.00
CA ARG A 257 8.26 -5.49 -4.91
C ARG A 257 9.79 -5.58 -4.85
N LEU A 258 10.33 -6.09 -3.75
CA LEU A 258 11.75 -6.32 -3.56
C LEU A 258 12.23 -7.69 -4.07
N GLY A 259 11.34 -8.51 -4.65
CA GLY A 259 11.70 -9.83 -5.17
C GLY A 259 11.58 -10.98 -4.16
N TYR A 260 10.92 -10.76 -3.03
CA TYR A 260 10.71 -11.77 -1.97
C TYR A 260 9.34 -12.47 -2.09
N GLU A 261 8.68 -12.44 -3.25
CA GLU A 261 7.40 -13.11 -3.46
C GLU A 261 7.46 -14.63 -3.25
N ASN A 262 8.63 -15.25 -3.41
CA ASN A 262 8.82 -16.68 -3.19
C ASN A 262 9.35 -17.02 -1.78
N ASP A 263 9.50 -16.04 -0.88
CA ASP A 263 9.89 -16.28 0.50
C ASP A 263 8.77 -17.02 1.24
N GLU A 264 9.12 -18.06 2.01
CA GLU A 264 8.15 -18.93 2.68
C GLU A 264 7.20 -18.15 3.61
N LYS A 265 7.69 -17.11 4.30
CA LYS A 265 6.87 -16.27 5.18
C LYS A 265 5.93 -15.38 4.39
N VAL A 266 6.37 -14.89 3.23
CA VAL A 266 5.55 -14.07 2.33
C VAL A 266 4.40 -14.91 1.73
N ILE A 267 4.70 -16.11 1.26
CA ILE A 267 3.70 -17.07 0.77
C ILE A 267 2.70 -17.43 1.88
N ALA A 268 3.20 -17.85 3.06
CA ALA A 268 2.36 -18.27 4.17
C ALA A 268 1.43 -17.15 4.66
N ALA A 269 1.92 -15.91 4.70
CA ALA A 269 1.11 -14.75 5.00
C ALA A 269 0.03 -14.50 3.94
N CYS A 270 0.35 -14.64 2.65
CA CYS A 270 -0.63 -14.48 1.56
C CYS A 270 -1.70 -15.59 1.59
N ASP A 271 -1.31 -16.83 1.87
CA ASP A 271 -2.24 -17.95 2.08
C ASP A 271 -3.18 -17.66 3.24
N ASN A 272 -2.66 -17.22 4.39
CA ASN A 272 -3.49 -16.84 5.53
C ASN A 272 -4.44 -15.67 5.20
N LEU A 273 -3.98 -14.64 4.46
CA LEU A 273 -4.88 -13.57 4.01
C LEU A 273 -6.02 -14.12 3.15
N LEU A 274 -5.73 -15.02 2.21
CA LEU A 274 -6.75 -15.60 1.35
C LEU A 274 -7.72 -16.49 2.14
N GLU A 275 -7.19 -17.26 3.09
CA GLU A 275 -7.98 -18.15 3.94
C GLU A 275 -8.92 -17.39 4.87
N LEU A 276 -8.44 -16.31 5.52
CA LEU A 276 -9.29 -15.42 6.31
C LEU A 276 -10.46 -14.87 5.48
N ARG A 277 -10.22 -14.53 4.20
CA ARG A 277 -11.30 -14.09 3.31
C ARG A 277 -12.27 -15.21 2.98
N ARG A 278 -11.80 -16.42 2.66
CA ARG A 278 -12.65 -17.57 2.34
C ARG A 278 -13.53 -17.95 3.52
N THR A 279 -12.93 -18.03 4.70
CA THR A 279 -13.59 -18.48 5.91
C THR A 279 -14.58 -17.45 6.46
N TYR A 280 -14.28 -16.14 6.33
CA TYR A 280 -15.11 -15.09 6.95
C TYR A 280 -15.81 -14.14 5.98
N GLY A 281 -15.61 -14.30 4.66
CA GLY A 281 -16.17 -13.42 3.63
C GLY A 281 -15.52 -12.04 3.55
N GLY A 282 -14.36 -11.84 4.21
CA GLY A 282 -13.60 -10.59 4.17
C GLY A 282 -12.68 -10.41 5.38
N TRP A 283 -11.88 -9.35 5.36
CA TRP A 283 -10.82 -9.12 6.36
C TRP A 283 -11.17 -8.14 7.48
N CYS A 284 -12.26 -7.39 7.33
CA CYS A 284 -12.63 -6.43 8.38
C CYS A 284 -13.26 -7.16 9.57
N ASP A 285 -13.20 -6.54 10.75
CA ASP A 285 -13.78 -7.13 11.96
C ASP A 285 -15.24 -7.53 11.81
N SER A 286 -16.06 -6.69 11.17
CA SER A 286 -17.45 -7.05 10.96
C SER A 286 -17.61 -8.30 10.11
N ASN A 287 -16.76 -8.53 9.09
CA ASN A 287 -16.81 -9.78 8.30
C ASN A 287 -16.42 -10.98 9.18
N ILE A 288 -15.28 -10.89 9.86
CA ILE A 288 -14.78 -11.95 10.75
C ILE A 288 -15.82 -12.31 11.81
N ARG A 289 -16.39 -11.32 12.50
CA ARG A 289 -17.43 -11.51 13.50
C ARG A 289 -18.68 -12.16 12.92
N ASN A 290 -19.15 -11.70 11.76
CA ASN A 290 -20.35 -12.24 11.14
C ASN A 290 -20.13 -13.69 10.67
N GLY A 291 -18.95 -14.01 10.15
CA GLY A 291 -18.56 -15.36 9.76
C GLY A 291 -18.55 -16.32 10.96
N LEU A 292 -17.94 -15.92 12.09
CA LEU A 292 -17.96 -16.71 13.32
C LEU A 292 -19.37 -16.98 13.85
N LEU A 293 -20.22 -15.94 13.86
CA LEU A 293 -21.62 -16.08 14.27
C LEU A 293 -22.38 -17.06 13.37
N ALA A 294 -22.13 -17.03 12.06
CA ALA A 294 -22.73 -17.97 11.12
C ALA A 294 -22.25 -19.41 11.37
N GLN A 295 -20.96 -19.62 11.62
CA GLN A 295 -20.37 -20.93 11.95
C GLN A 295 -20.99 -21.52 13.23
N GLN A 296 -21.03 -20.75 14.32
CA GLN A 296 -21.64 -21.19 15.58
C GLN A 296 -23.12 -21.53 15.44
N LYS A 297 -23.86 -20.75 14.65
CA LYS A 297 -25.26 -21.03 14.37
C LYS A 297 -25.42 -22.36 13.62
N ALA A 298 -24.56 -22.62 12.63
CA ALA A 298 -24.57 -23.86 11.87
C ALA A 298 -24.20 -25.07 12.74
N GLU A 299 -23.21 -24.96 13.64
CA GLU A 299 -22.82 -26.01 14.58
C GLU A 299 -23.94 -26.35 15.57
N ARG A 300 -24.62 -25.33 16.13
CA ARG A 300 -25.77 -25.52 17.01
C ARG A 300 -26.95 -26.20 16.30
N GLN A 301 -27.15 -25.91 15.02
CA GLN A 301 -28.17 -26.57 14.21
C GLN A 301 -27.81 -28.04 13.97
N ARG A 302 -26.57 -28.34 13.58
CA ARG A 302 -26.08 -29.71 13.40
C ARG A 302 -26.18 -30.54 14.68
N SER A 303 -25.83 -29.95 15.82
CA SER A 303 -25.89 -30.62 17.14
C SER A 303 -27.32 -30.90 17.63
N ARG A 304 -28.34 -30.27 17.04
CA ARG A 304 -29.76 -30.53 17.34
C ARG A 304 -30.40 -31.56 16.40
N SER A 305 -29.74 -31.88 15.29
CA SER A 305 -30.21 -32.82 14.27
C SER A 305 -29.61 -34.22 14.42
N ASN A 306 -28.58 -34.37 15.26
CA ASN A 306 -27.99 -35.64 15.67
C ASN A 306 -28.52 -36.02 17.06
#